data_AF-A0AAE0PHH4-F1
#
_entry.id   AF-A0AAE0PHH4-F1
#
_cell.length_a   1.000
_cell.length_b   1.000
_cell.length_c   1.000
_cell.angle_alpha   90.00
_cell.angle_beta   90.00
_cell.angle_gamma   90.00
#
_symmetry.space_group_name_H-M   'P 1'
#
loop_
_entity.id
_entity.type
_entity.pdbx_description
1 polymer ?
#
loop_
_entity_poly.entity_id
_entity_poly.type
_entity_poly.pdbx_seq_one_letter_code
_entity_poly.pdbx_strand_id
1 'polypeptide(L)'
;MSTQPNAGIPLSHAPDGVGYKLLELPPEVVELLESPNPPTLTLHPSPTAALLKTTLSDGSPKTYSLRQKNTSNGLILLSPLTHSSSSPPQPHHSRSENKQQETDEMDIEQTQEEEEGIPIPGLRTLATLHETIELVPEAENAEAPAVKARGKWHERFARGR
;
A
#
# COMPACT_ATOMS: atom_id res chain seq x y z
N MET A 1 -12.51 32.87 19.84
CA MET A 1 -11.24 32.11 19.72
C MET A 1 -11.62 30.67 19.44
N SER A 2 -11.50 30.21 18.20
CA SER A 2 -11.90 28.86 17.78
C SER A 2 -10.76 27.89 18.05
N THR A 3 -10.90 27.02 19.05
CA THR A 3 -9.96 25.94 19.35
C THR A 3 -10.36 24.71 18.56
N GLN A 4 -9.98 24.64 17.27
CA GLN A 4 -10.05 23.36 16.58
C GLN A 4 -8.99 22.43 17.17
N PRO A 5 -9.35 21.19 17.55
CA PRO A 5 -8.38 20.19 17.97
C PRO A 5 -7.53 19.80 16.75
N ASN A 6 -6.32 20.36 16.66
CA ASN A 6 -5.31 19.99 15.66
C ASN A 6 -4.65 18.66 16.03
N ALA A 7 -5.44 17.58 16.13
CA ALA A 7 -4.94 16.26 16.54
C ALA A 7 -4.13 15.55 15.45
N GLY A 8 -4.13 16.08 14.21
CA GLY A 8 -3.46 15.46 13.07
C GLY A 8 -4.03 14.08 12.71
N ILE A 9 -3.46 13.45 11.68
CA ILE A 9 -3.74 12.05 11.35
C ILE A 9 -2.55 11.22 11.86
N PRO A 10 -2.75 10.24 12.76
CA PRO A 10 -1.66 9.40 13.24
C PRO A 10 -1.04 8.61 12.08
N LEU A 11 0.30 8.61 12.00
CA LEU A 11 1.07 7.87 11.01
C LEU A 11 1.97 6.85 11.72
N SER A 12 1.78 5.56 11.42
CA SER A 12 2.65 4.47 11.91
C SER A 12 3.64 4.05 10.84
N HIS A 13 4.93 4.29 11.09
CA HIS A 13 6.01 3.95 10.16
C HIS A 13 6.64 2.58 10.49
N ALA A 14 5.93 1.50 10.18
CA ALA A 14 6.39 0.12 10.33
C ALA A 14 6.04 -0.71 9.07
N PRO A 15 6.91 -0.69 8.04
CA PRO A 15 6.76 -1.51 6.84
C PRO A 15 6.60 -2.99 7.20
N ASP A 16 5.71 -3.70 6.53
CA ASP A 16 5.34 -5.09 6.87
C ASP A 16 6.29 -6.16 6.30
N GLY A 17 7.22 -5.77 5.43
CA GLY A 17 8.21 -6.66 4.84
C GLY A 17 7.71 -7.53 3.68
N VAL A 18 6.48 -7.32 3.18
CA VAL A 18 5.89 -8.12 2.09
C VAL A 18 6.61 -7.93 0.75
N GLY A 19 7.34 -6.83 0.57
CA GLY A 19 8.16 -6.57 -0.62
C GLY A 19 7.37 -5.98 -1.80
N TYR A 20 6.44 -5.06 -1.52
CA TYR A 20 5.65 -4.36 -2.54
C TYR A 20 6.50 -3.73 -3.66
N LYS A 21 5.96 -3.75 -4.88
CA LYS A 21 6.52 -3.07 -6.07
C LYS A 21 5.41 -2.26 -6.73
N LEU A 22 5.79 -1.14 -7.35
CA LEU A 22 4.91 -0.35 -8.18
C LEU A 22 5.15 -0.68 -9.64
N LEU A 23 4.08 -0.99 -10.36
CA LEU A 23 4.08 -1.26 -11.79
C LEU A 23 3.37 -0.11 -12.51
N GLU A 24 4.04 0.54 -13.46
CA GLU A 24 3.48 1.58 -14.31
C GLU A 24 2.71 0.91 -15.46
N LEU A 25 1.39 1.08 -15.47
CA LEU A 25 0.50 0.42 -16.41
C LEU A 25 0.22 1.33 -17.63
N PRO A 26 0.43 0.84 -18.87
CA PRO A 26 -0.02 1.52 -20.08
C PRO A 26 -1.55 1.66 -20.10
N PRO A 27 -2.10 2.72 -20.73
CA PRO A 27 -3.54 2.98 -20.76
C PRO A 27 -4.38 1.79 -21.24
N GLU A 28 -3.90 1.07 -22.25
CA GLU A 28 -4.59 -0.10 -22.80
C GLU A 28 -4.65 -1.28 -21.80
N VAL A 29 -3.69 -1.38 -20.88
CA VAL A 29 -3.69 -2.40 -19.82
C VAL A 29 -4.58 -1.96 -18.66
N VAL A 30 -4.65 -0.66 -18.38
CA VAL A 30 -5.58 -0.10 -17.39
C VAL A 30 -7.02 -0.35 -17.83
N GLU A 31 -7.38 0.01 -19.06
CA GLU A 31 -8.72 -0.23 -19.62
C GLU A 31 -9.09 -1.72 -19.58
N LEU A 32 -8.11 -2.60 -19.85
CA LEU A 32 -8.28 -4.04 -19.76
C LEU A 32 -8.58 -4.53 -18.34
N LEU A 33 -7.88 -4.01 -17.33
CA LEU A 33 -8.07 -4.36 -15.92
C LEU A 33 -9.35 -3.75 -15.32
N GLU A 34 -9.81 -2.62 -15.84
CA GLU A 34 -11.06 -1.98 -15.45
C GLU A 34 -12.28 -2.53 -16.21
N SER A 35 -12.05 -3.36 -17.23
CA SER A 35 -13.13 -3.97 -18.02
C SER A 35 -13.97 -4.97 -17.19
N PRO A 36 -15.24 -5.25 -17.58
CA PRO A 36 -16.12 -6.14 -16.83
C PRO A 36 -15.59 -7.58 -16.66
N ASN A 37 -14.71 -8.02 -17.54
CA ASN A 37 -14.08 -9.34 -17.49
C ASN A 37 -12.55 -9.16 -17.56
N PRO A 38 -11.92 -8.74 -16.46
CA PRO A 38 -10.48 -8.48 -16.46
C PRO A 38 -9.74 -9.81 -16.64
N PRO A 39 -8.82 -9.91 -17.63
CA PRO A 39 -8.04 -11.13 -17.82
C PRO A 39 -6.97 -11.27 -16.74
N THR A 40 -6.50 -12.50 -16.54
CA THR A 40 -5.35 -12.77 -15.68
C THR A 40 -4.06 -12.36 -16.37
N LEU A 41 -3.31 -11.46 -15.73
CA LEU A 41 -1.97 -11.06 -16.15
C LEU A 41 -0.95 -12.14 -15.79
N THR A 42 -0.13 -12.57 -16.77
CA THR A 42 0.86 -13.64 -16.57
C THR A 42 2.28 -13.15 -16.79
N LEU A 43 3.16 -13.43 -15.82
CA LEU A 43 4.57 -13.11 -15.88
C LEU A 43 5.36 -14.35 -16.33
N HIS A 44 6.16 -14.20 -17.38
CA HIS A 44 7.02 -15.23 -17.93
C HIS A 44 8.48 -14.82 -17.78
N PRO A 45 9.35 -15.70 -17.29
CA PRO A 45 10.78 -15.43 -17.27
C PRO A 45 11.34 -15.42 -18.70
N SER A 46 12.26 -14.51 -18.97
CA SER A 46 13.10 -14.53 -20.18
C SER A 46 14.59 -14.42 -19.78
N PRO A 47 15.52 -14.75 -20.69
CA PRO A 47 16.95 -14.64 -20.41
C PRO A 47 17.41 -13.22 -20.03
N THR A 48 16.68 -12.19 -20.44
CA THR A 48 17.09 -10.78 -20.29
C THR A 48 16.18 -9.99 -19.34
N ALA A 49 14.90 -10.35 -19.23
CA ALA A 49 13.93 -9.64 -18.41
C ALA A 49 12.73 -10.54 -18.04
N ALA A 50 11.90 -10.10 -17.11
CA ALA A 50 10.56 -10.67 -16.96
C ALA A 50 9.63 -10.09 -18.03
N LEU A 51 8.76 -10.91 -18.59
CA LEU A 51 7.80 -10.54 -19.63
C LEU A 51 6.39 -10.65 -19.07
N LEU A 52 5.59 -9.61 -19.26
CA LEU A 52 4.15 -9.63 -19.03
C LEU A 52 3.45 -9.96 -20.35
N LYS A 53 2.69 -11.05 -20.38
CA LYS A 53 1.84 -11.41 -21.51
C LYS A 53 0.38 -11.19 -21.15
N THR A 54 -0.34 -10.51 -22.04
CA THR A 54 -1.76 -10.24 -21.89
C THR A 54 -2.46 -10.23 -23.24
N THR A 55 -3.76 -10.48 -23.24
CA THR A 55 -4.63 -10.30 -24.41
C THR A 55 -5.42 -9.03 -24.20
N LEU A 56 -5.30 -8.06 -25.10
CA LEU A 56 -6.04 -6.80 -25.03
C LEU A 56 -7.54 -7.00 -25.31
N SER A 57 -8.33 -5.96 -25.07
CA SER A 57 -9.78 -5.95 -25.28
C SER A 57 -10.19 -6.21 -26.73
N ASP A 58 -9.32 -5.89 -27.69
CA ASP A 58 -9.48 -6.19 -29.12
C ASP A 58 -9.16 -7.64 -29.50
N GLY A 59 -8.78 -8.47 -28.52
CA GLY A 59 -8.39 -9.88 -28.70
C GLY A 59 -6.94 -10.08 -29.19
N SER A 60 -6.15 -9.01 -29.33
CA SER A 60 -4.76 -9.11 -29.78
C SER A 60 -3.82 -9.50 -28.63
N PRO A 61 -2.87 -10.43 -28.85
CA PRO A 61 -1.84 -10.75 -27.85
C PRO A 61 -0.79 -9.63 -27.80
N LYS A 62 -0.43 -9.20 -26.59
CA LYS A 62 0.60 -8.18 -26.37
C LYS A 62 1.57 -8.62 -25.29
N THR A 63 2.85 -8.40 -25.56
CA THR A 63 3.95 -8.72 -24.65
C THR A 63 4.64 -7.43 -24.22
N TYR A 64 4.92 -7.31 -22.92
CA TYR A 64 5.65 -6.20 -22.35
C TYR A 64 6.87 -6.70 -21.57
N SER A 65 8.02 -6.08 -21.78
CA SER A 65 9.22 -6.27 -20.97
C SER A 65 9.14 -5.42 -19.71
N LEU A 66 9.37 -6.01 -18.54
CA LEU A 66 9.44 -5.29 -17.27
C LEU A 66 10.82 -4.65 -17.13
N ARG A 67 10.86 -3.33 -16.95
CA ARG A 67 12.11 -2.60 -16.69
C ARG A 67 12.04 -1.83 -15.39
N GLN A 68 13.11 -1.95 -14.61
CA GLN A 68 13.21 -1.22 -13.35
C GLN A 68 13.76 0.18 -13.60
N LYS A 69 13.13 1.17 -12.99
CA LYS A 69 13.49 2.57 -13.09
C LYS A 69 13.63 3.15 -11.69
N ASN A 70 14.83 3.58 -11.35
CA ASN A 70 15.09 4.21 -10.06
C ASN A 70 14.47 5.61 -10.00
N THR A 71 14.01 6.01 -8.83
CA THR A 71 13.48 7.34 -8.54
C THR A 71 14.43 8.08 -7.59
N SER A 72 14.66 9.37 -7.82
CA SER A 72 15.43 10.21 -6.89
C SER A 72 14.64 10.56 -5.62
N ASN A 73 13.33 10.33 -5.65
CA ASN A 73 12.41 10.59 -4.55
C ASN A 73 12.03 9.25 -3.88
N GLY A 74 11.89 9.27 -2.55
CA GLY A 74 11.32 8.15 -1.81
C GLY A 74 9.80 8.15 -1.93
N LEU A 75 9.22 7.03 -2.35
CA LEU A 75 7.78 6.81 -2.43
C LEU A 75 7.34 6.00 -1.20
N ILE A 76 6.35 6.49 -0.47
CA ILE A 76 5.83 5.80 0.72
C ILE A 76 4.45 5.24 0.37
N LEU A 77 4.31 3.91 0.43
CA LEU A 77 3.01 3.24 0.31
C LEU A 77 2.33 3.25 1.67
N LEU A 78 1.12 3.79 1.71
CA LEU A 78 0.32 3.90 2.93
C LEU A 78 -0.97 3.09 2.76
N SER A 79 -1.42 2.45 3.83
CA SER A 79 -2.78 1.91 3.95
C SER A 79 -3.55 2.67 5.02
N PRO A 80 -4.88 2.79 4.90
CA PRO A 80 -5.74 3.24 5.98
C PRO A 80 -5.57 2.35 7.22
N LEU A 81 -5.64 2.95 8.42
CA LEU A 81 -5.64 2.28 9.71
C LEU A 81 -6.77 2.86 10.56
N THR A 82 -7.65 2.03 11.11
CA THR A 82 -8.70 2.47 12.03
C THR A 82 -8.33 2.07 13.46
N HIS A 83 -8.30 3.03 14.38
CA HIS A 83 -8.16 2.76 15.81
C HIS A 83 -9.51 2.94 16.49
N SER A 84 -9.99 1.92 17.21
CA SER A 84 -11.07 2.10 18.17
C SER A 84 -10.49 2.80 19.40
N SER A 85 -10.99 4.00 19.70
CA SER A 85 -10.67 4.68 20.94
C SER A 85 -11.52 4.10 22.06
N SER A 86 -11.16 2.92 22.57
CA SER A 86 -11.76 2.46 23.83
C SER A 86 -11.21 3.36 24.94
N SER A 87 -12.03 4.29 25.44
CA SER A 87 -11.71 5.10 26.62
C SER A 87 -11.22 4.19 27.76
N PRO A 88 -10.14 4.53 28.48
CA PRO A 88 -9.71 3.74 29.64
C PRO A 88 -10.82 3.75 30.69
N PRO A 89 -11.17 2.61 31.32
CA PRO A 89 -12.09 2.62 32.45
C PRO A 89 -11.46 3.44 33.58
N GLN A 90 -12.06 4.59 33.91
CA GLN A 90 -11.63 5.38 35.05
C GLN A 90 -11.74 4.54 36.32
N PRO A 91 -10.70 4.47 37.18
CA PRO A 91 -10.80 3.79 38.45
C PRO A 91 -11.63 4.66 39.42
N HIS A 92 -12.92 4.36 39.55
CA HIS A 92 -13.75 4.89 40.63
C HIS A 92 -13.39 4.18 41.95
N HIS A 93 -12.49 4.77 42.73
CA HIS A 93 -12.33 4.40 44.14
C HIS A 93 -13.35 5.17 45.00
N SER A 94 -14.41 4.45 45.36
CA SER A 94 -15.05 4.31 46.68
C SER A 94 -15.00 5.52 47.64
N ARG A 95 -16.15 6.14 47.93
CA ARG A 95 -17.14 5.78 48.98
C ARG A 95 -16.87 6.51 50.30
N SER A 96 -17.57 7.63 50.50
CA SER A 96 -17.85 8.21 51.82
C SER A 96 -19.32 7.99 52.15
N GLU A 97 -19.59 7.52 53.36
CA GLU A 97 -20.89 7.16 53.93
C GLU A 97 -21.84 8.37 54.06
N ASN A 98 -23.15 8.21 53.75
CA ASN A 98 -24.21 8.60 54.70
C ASN A 98 -25.62 8.08 54.34
N LYS A 99 -26.19 7.32 55.29
CA LYS A 99 -27.57 7.19 55.81
C LYS A 99 -28.81 7.59 54.98
N GLN A 100 -29.64 6.56 54.71
CA GLN A 100 -31.11 6.45 54.74
C GLN A 100 -31.98 7.61 54.21
N GLN A 101 -32.67 7.39 53.08
CA GLN A 101 -34.13 7.57 53.01
C GLN A 101 -34.75 6.88 51.79
N GLU A 102 -35.88 6.23 52.09
CA GLU A 102 -36.84 5.49 51.30
C GLU A 102 -37.57 6.38 50.28
N THR A 103 -37.64 5.97 49.01
CA THR A 103 -38.75 6.26 48.07
C THR A 103 -38.62 5.39 46.82
N ASP A 104 -39.65 4.57 46.62
CA ASP A 104 -40.28 4.11 45.37
C ASP A 104 -39.44 3.80 44.12
N GLU A 105 -39.61 2.53 43.73
CA GLU A 105 -39.25 1.88 42.48
C GLU A 105 -39.67 2.67 41.24
N MET A 106 -38.70 2.99 40.37
CA MET A 106 -38.92 2.99 38.93
C MET A 106 -37.74 2.28 38.29
N ASP A 107 -38.01 1.08 37.77
CA ASP A 107 -37.15 0.34 36.85
C ASP A 107 -36.83 1.23 35.64
N ILE A 108 -35.67 1.86 35.67
CA ILE A 108 -35.03 2.41 34.49
C ILE A 108 -34.11 1.30 34.01
N GLU A 109 -34.56 0.55 33.01
CA GLU A 109 -33.67 -0.28 32.20
C GLU A 109 -32.55 0.63 31.67
N GLN A 110 -31.38 0.53 32.30
CA GLN A 110 -30.15 1.09 31.75
C GLN A 110 -29.79 0.24 30.54
N THR A 111 -30.34 0.62 29.39
CA THR A 111 -29.76 0.29 28.10
C THR A 111 -28.33 0.81 28.13
N GLN A 112 -27.37 -0.10 28.33
CA GLN A 112 -25.96 0.17 28.12
C GLN A 112 -25.82 0.42 26.62
N GLU A 113 -25.96 1.68 26.22
CA GLU A 113 -25.48 2.14 24.93
C GLU A 113 -23.96 1.93 24.96
N GLU A 114 -23.50 0.85 24.33
CA GLU A 114 -22.11 0.69 23.94
C GLU A 114 -21.77 1.91 23.08
N GLU A 115 -21.20 2.95 23.70
CA GLU A 115 -20.65 4.09 22.99
C GLU A 115 -19.49 3.55 22.15
N GLU A 116 -19.82 3.14 20.93
CA GLU A 116 -18.87 2.67 19.94
C GLU A 116 -17.94 3.85 19.65
N GLY A 117 -16.80 3.87 20.35
CA GLY A 117 -15.86 4.97 20.33
C GLY A 117 -15.52 5.34 18.89
N ILE A 118 -15.67 6.62 18.55
CA ILE A 118 -15.53 7.13 17.18
C ILE A 118 -14.24 6.57 16.58
N PRO A 119 -14.29 5.85 15.44
CA PRO A 119 -13.11 5.29 14.83
C PRO A 119 -12.19 6.44 14.43
N ILE A 120 -11.00 6.48 15.02
CA ILE A 120 -10.01 7.50 14.69
C ILE A 120 -9.29 7.04 13.43
N PRO A 121 -9.38 7.79 12.31
CA PRO A 121 -8.68 7.44 11.08
C PRO A 121 -7.17 7.69 11.26
N GLY A 122 -6.37 6.74 10.80
CA GLY A 122 -4.92 6.77 10.80
C GLY A 122 -4.33 6.22 9.50
N LEU A 123 -3.02 6.32 9.36
CA LEU A 123 -2.26 5.81 8.22
C LEU A 123 -1.16 4.87 8.71
N ARG A 124 -0.98 3.76 8.00
CA ARG A 124 0.13 2.82 8.23
C ARG A 124 1.01 2.76 7.00
N THR A 125 2.32 2.84 7.19
CA THR A 125 3.29 2.59 6.13
C THR A 125 3.38 1.10 5.80
N LEU A 126 3.17 0.76 4.53
CA LEU A 126 3.38 -0.57 3.96
C LEU A 126 4.81 -0.76 3.47
N ALA A 127 5.34 0.22 2.72
CA ALA A 127 6.68 0.16 2.14
C ALA A 127 7.24 1.54 1.83
N THR A 128 8.57 1.61 1.74
CA THR A 128 9.30 2.75 1.16
C THR A 128 10.03 2.27 -0.09
N LEU A 129 9.67 2.83 -1.24
CA LEU A 129 10.17 2.44 -2.55
C LEU A 129 11.05 3.54 -3.14
N HIS A 130 12.07 3.12 -3.87
CA HIS A 130 13.03 3.99 -4.57
C HIS A 130 13.10 3.66 -6.07
N GLU A 131 12.14 2.87 -6.54
CA GLU A 131 12.06 2.39 -7.91
C GLU A 131 10.62 2.06 -8.27
N THR A 132 10.35 2.12 -9.57
CA THR A 132 9.13 1.65 -10.21
C THR A 132 9.50 0.65 -11.30
N ILE A 133 8.52 -0.14 -11.74
CA ILE A 133 8.67 -1.06 -12.86
C ILE A 133 7.84 -0.47 -14.02
N GLU A 134 8.48 -0.16 -15.14
CA GLU A 134 7.79 0.24 -16.37
C GLU A 134 7.55 -0.98 -17.29
N LEU A 135 6.43 -0.96 -18.00
CA LEU A 135 6.08 -1.94 -19.01
C LEU A 135 6.43 -1.40 -20.40
N VAL A 136 7.41 -2.02 -21.06
CA VAL A 136 7.84 -1.62 -22.41
C VAL A 136 7.33 -2.63 -23.44
N PRO A 137 6.54 -2.23 -24.45
CA PRO A 137 6.06 -3.14 -25.48
C PRO A 137 7.20 -3.87 -26.18
N GLU A 138 7.09 -5.18 -26.31
CA GLU A 138 8.04 -6.03 -27.01
C GLU A 138 7.35 -6.69 -28.21
N ALA A 139 7.98 -6.59 -29.38
CA ALA A 139 7.50 -7.33 -30.55
C ALA A 139 7.68 -8.83 -30.31
N GLU A 140 6.74 -9.66 -30.78
CA GLU A 140 6.70 -11.12 -30.58
C GLU A 140 7.99 -11.88 -30.99
N ASN A 141 8.90 -11.23 -31.73
CA ASN A 141 10.19 -11.75 -32.19
C ASN A 141 11.36 -10.79 -31.90
N ALA A 142 11.27 -9.97 -30.85
CA ALA A 142 12.42 -9.18 -30.44
C ALA A 142 13.54 -10.13 -29.96
N GLU A 143 14.48 -10.43 -30.85
CA GLU A 143 15.73 -11.08 -30.50
C GLU A 143 16.37 -10.28 -29.36
N ALA A 144 16.75 -11.00 -28.29
CA ALA A 144 17.47 -10.38 -27.18
C ALA A 144 18.63 -9.56 -27.76
N PRO A 145 18.76 -8.26 -27.43
CA PRO A 145 19.85 -7.46 -27.95
C PRO A 145 21.14 -8.17 -27.57
N ALA A 146 21.92 -8.56 -28.57
CA ALA A 146 23.19 -9.26 -28.37
C ALA A 146 23.96 -8.53 -27.26
N VAL A 147 24.27 -9.25 -26.18
CA VAL A 147 25.02 -8.71 -25.05
C VAL A 147 26.36 -8.24 -25.61
N LYS A 148 26.46 -6.96 -25.96
CA LYS A 148 27.75 -6.33 -26.19
C LYS A 148 28.44 -6.42 -24.85
N ALA A 149 29.33 -7.40 -24.72
CA ALA A 149 30.13 -7.61 -23.54
C ALA A 149 30.59 -6.23 -23.06
N ARG A 150 30.18 -5.83 -21.85
CA ARG A 150 30.62 -4.58 -21.19
C ARG A 150 32.10 -4.69 -20.79
N GLY A 151 32.94 -5.25 -21.66
CA GLY A 151 34.38 -5.40 -21.54
C GLY A 151 35.11 -4.09 -21.83
N LYS A 152 34.75 -3.02 -21.12
CA LYS A 152 35.48 -1.74 -21.16
C LYS A 152 35.38 -0.89 -19.90
N TRP A 153 34.66 -1.36 -18.87
CA TRP A 153 34.71 -0.74 -17.55
C TRP A 153 35.94 -1.23 -16.77
N HIS A 154 36.09 -2.54 -16.60
CA HIS A 154 37.21 -3.13 -15.83
C HIS A 154 38.60 -2.78 -16.39
N GLU A 155 38.71 -2.52 -17.69
CA GLU A 155 39.97 -2.15 -18.34
C GLU A 155 40.37 -0.69 -18.11
N ARG A 156 39.38 0.22 -17.93
CA ARG A 156 39.63 1.67 -17.79
C ARG A 156 39.98 2.10 -16.36
N PHE A 157 39.61 1.32 -15.35
CA PHE A 157 39.87 1.65 -13.94
C PHE A 157 41.00 0.84 -13.29
N ALA A 158 41.45 -0.26 -13.91
CA ALA A 158 42.59 -1.03 -13.40
C ALA A 158 43.96 -0.50 -13.87
N ARG A 159 44.01 0.34 -14.92
CA ARG A 159 45.26 0.85 -15.50
C ARG A 159 45.80 2.09 -14.78
N GLY A 160 45.83 2.08 -13.45
CA GLY A 160 46.27 3.22 -12.65
C GLY A 160 46.64 2.89 -11.20
N ARG A 161 46.90 1.63 -10.86
CA ARG A 161 47.52 1.25 -9.59
C ARG A 161 48.84 0.53 -9.86
#